data_AF-A0A6G7PG39-F1
#
_entry.id   AF-A0A6G7PG39-F1
#
_cell.length_a   1.000
_cell.length_b   1.000
_cell.length_c   1.000
_cell.angle_alpha   90.00
_cell.angle_beta   90.00
_cell.angle_gamma   90.00
#
_symmetry.space_group_name_H-M   'P 1'
#
loop_
_entity.id
_entity.type
_entity.pdbx_description
1 polymer ?
#
loop_
_entity_poly.entity_id
_entity_poly.type
_entity_poly.pdbx_seq_one_letter_code
_entity_poly.pdbx_strand_id
1 'polypeptide(L)' 'MISESSVPELARQYGLSPLTAQYVLDLRARLKEEYPADADARERAFSEAVRTAWERGEPWAREWVTAAAKQSGA' A
#
# COMPACT_ATOMS: atom_id res chain seq x y z
N MET A 1 0.72 20.47 3.40
CA MET A 1 0.27 19.32 4.21
C MET A 1 0.03 18.19 3.23
N ILE A 2 0.75 17.07 3.34
CA ILE A 2 0.58 15.95 2.42
C ILE A 2 -0.80 15.37 2.71
N SER A 3 -1.72 15.52 1.77
CA SER A 3 -3.11 15.10 1.86
C SER A 3 -3.19 13.69 2.42
N GLU A 4 -3.93 13.55 3.52
CA GLU A 4 -4.33 12.28 4.09
C GLU A 4 -5.15 11.56 3.01
N SER A 5 -4.47 10.74 2.18
CA SER A 5 -5.11 10.01 1.09
C SER A 5 -6.25 9.20 1.69
N SER A 6 -7.47 9.69 1.46
CA SER A 6 -8.67 9.10 2.02
C SER A 6 -8.79 7.68 1.48
N VAL A 7 -9.15 6.72 2.35
CA VAL A 7 -9.45 5.33 2.00
C VAL A 7 -10.19 5.19 0.65
N PRO A 8 -11.26 5.96 0.37
CA PRO A 8 -11.95 5.91 -0.92
C PRO A 8 -11.12 6.38 -2.13
N GLU A 9 -10.23 7.37 -1.97
CA GLU A 9 -9.34 7.80 -3.05
C GLU A 9 -8.29 6.74 -3.36
N LEU A 10 -7.68 6.15 -2.35
CA LEU A 10 -6.71 5.06 -2.53
C LEU A 10 -7.39 3.84 -3.16
N ALA A 11 -8.58 3.47 -2.67
CA ALA A 11 -9.38 2.41 -3.25
C ALA A 11 -9.70 2.67 -4.73
N ARG A 12 -10.08 3.90 -5.09
CA ARG A 12 -10.41 4.27 -6.47
C ARG A 12 -9.18 4.36 -7.37
N GLN A 13 -8.08 4.93 -6.90
CA GLN A 13 -6.85 5.15 -7.66
C GLN A 13 -6.18 3.83 -8.04
N TYR A 14 -6.22 2.86 -7.12
CA TYR A 14 -5.60 1.55 -7.32
C TYR A 14 -6.64 0.46 -7.64
N GLY A 15 -7.93 0.78 -7.73
CA GLY A 15 -8.97 -0.24 -7.98
C GLY A 15 -9.02 -1.33 -6.91
N LEU A 16 -8.74 -0.96 -5.66
CA LEU A 16 -8.73 -1.86 -4.50
C LEU A 16 -10.09 -1.88 -3.83
N SER A 17 -10.38 -2.99 -3.16
CA SER A 17 -11.48 -3.05 -2.20
C SER A 17 -11.26 -2.03 -1.06
N PRO A 18 -12.32 -1.40 -0.50
CA PRO A 18 -12.18 -0.43 0.59
C PRO A 18 -11.43 -0.97 1.82
N LEU A 19 -11.64 -2.25 2.14
CA LEU A 19 -10.93 -2.97 3.20
C LEU A 19 -9.42 -3.05 2.91
N THR A 20 -9.04 -3.40 1.69
CA THR A 20 -7.65 -3.48 1.24
C THR A 20 -7.00 -2.09 1.25
N ALA A 21 -7.72 -1.05 0.84
CA ALA A 21 -7.24 0.33 0.91
C ALA A 21 -7.00 0.81 2.35
N GLN A 22 -7.92 0.48 3.27
CA GLN A 22 -7.75 0.78 4.70
C GLN A 22 -6.54 0.06 5.28
N TYR A 23 -6.34 -1.21 4.94
CA TYR A 23 -5.21 -2.01 5.41
C TYR A 23 -3.87 -1.43 4.93
N VAL A 24 -3.79 -1.02 3.66
CA VAL A 24 -2.62 -0.38 3.08
C VAL A 24 -2.30 0.95 3.77
N LEU A 25 -3.31 1.75 4.10
CA LEU A 25 -3.12 3.01 4.83
C LEU A 25 -2.62 2.78 6.26
N ASP A 26 -3.17 1.79 6.97
CA ASP A 26 -2.72 1.43 8.32
C ASP A 26 -1.25 0.97 8.32
N LEU A 27 -0.88 0.11 7.36
CA LEU A 27 0.49 -0.36 7.18
C LEU A 27 1.43 0.81 6.88
N ARG A 28 1.03 1.74 6.00
CA ARG A 28 1.82 2.94 5.68
C ARG A 28 1.97 3.87 6.89
N ALA A 29 0.93 4.02 7.71
CA ALA A 29 0.97 4.81 8.93
C ALA A 29 1.94 4.21 9.96
N ARG A 30 1.88 2.89 10.19
CA ARG A 30 2.83 2.17 11.05
C ARG A 30 4.28 2.32 10.60
N LEU A 31 4.55 2.14 9.31
CA LEU A 31 5.90 2.34 8.75
C LEU A 31 6.39 3.78 8.89
N LYS A 32 5.47 4.77 8.81
CA LYS A 32 5.79 6.18 8.98
C LYS A 32 6.15 6.53 10.42
N GLU A 33 5.46 5.90 11.37
CA GLU A 33 5.71 6.02 12.82
C GLU A 33 7.02 5.34 13.23
N GLU A 34 7.29 4.14 12.71
CA GLU A 34 8.48 3.37 13.05
C GLU A 34 9.75 3.98 12.42
N TYR A 35 9.64 4.59 11.23
CA TYR A 35 10.75 5.21 10.52
C TYR A 35 10.41 6.65 10.10
N PRO A 36 10.42 7.64 11.03
CA PRO A 36 9.98 9.02 10.76
C PRO A 36 10.84 9.79 9.73
N ALA A 37 12.12 9.44 9.58
CA ALA A 37 13.11 10.24 8.87
C ALA A 37 13.36 9.84 7.40
N ASP A 38 12.96 8.64 6.96
CA ASP A 38 13.41 8.09 5.68
C ASP A 38 12.24 7.77 4.73
N ALA A 39 12.06 8.59 3.69
CA ALA A 39 11.04 8.37 2.67
C ALA A 39 11.35 7.15 1.79
N ASP A 40 12.59 7.00 1.32
CA ASP A 40 13.06 5.85 0.54
C ASP A 40 12.98 4.53 1.31
N ALA A 41 13.39 4.54 2.59
CA ALA A 41 13.31 3.33 3.42
C ALA A 41 11.85 2.91 3.64
N ARG A 42 10.92 3.85 3.77
CA ARG A 42 9.48 3.56 3.89
C ARG A 42 8.91 2.95 2.61
N GLU A 43 9.26 3.48 1.45
CA GLU A 43 8.75 2.94 0.17
C GLU A 43 9.26 1.50 -0.03
N ARG A 44 10.54 1.26 0.30
CA ARG A 44 11.13 -0.07 0.25
C ARG A 44 10.49 -1.03 1.26
N ALA A 45 10.36 -0.62 2.52
CA ALA A 45 9.75 -1.44 3.57
C ALA A 45 8.28 -1.76 3.26
N PHE A 46 7.53 -0.81 2.72
CA PHE A 46 6.16 -1.01 2.29
C PHE A 46 6.07 -2.03 1.14
N SER A 47 6.92 -1.88 0.12
CA SER A 47 6.99 -2.84 -0.99
C SER A 47 7.40 -4.25 -0.53
N GLU A 48 8.33 -4.36 0.43
CA GLU A 48 8.71 -5.63 1.03
C GLU A 48 7.59 -6.24 1.89
N ALA A 49 6.83 -5.42 2.63
CA ALA A 49 5.69 -5.88 3.41
C ALA A 49 4.57 -6.43 2.52
N VAL A 50 4.27 -5.74 1.41
CA VAL A 50 3.34 -6.23 0.39
C VAL A 50 3.83 -7.56 -0.20
N ARG A 51 5.12 -7.65 -0.57
CA ARG A 51 5.70 -8.88 -1.12
C ARG A 51 5.62 -10.04 -0.12
N THR A 52 5.96 -9.79 1.14
CA THR A 52 5.87 -10.78 2.21
C THR A 52 4.43 -11.25 2.42
N ALA A 53 3.47 -10.33 2.39
CA ALA A 53 2.05 -10.66 2.49
C ALA A 53 1.58 -11.50 1.29
N TRP A 54 2.04 -11.19 0.07
CA TRP A 54 1.79 -12.01 -1.11
C TRP A 54 2.35 -13.43 -0.94
N GLU A 55 3.59 -13.57 -0.47
CA GLU A 55 4.22 -14.88 -0.23
C GLU A 55 3.51 -15.68 0.87
N ARG A 56 2.91 -15.00 1.85
CA ARG A 56 2.04 -15.62 2.88
C ARG A 56 0.64 -15.98 2.38
N GLY A 57 0.29 -15.62 1.15
CA GLY A 57 -1.01 -15.91 0.56
C GLY A 57 -2.11 -14.91 0.97
N GLU A 58 -1.74 -13.73 1.47
CA GLU A 58 -2.70 -12.71 1.87
C GLU A 58 -3.46 -12.17 0.64
N PRO A 59 -4.80 -12.20 0.65
CA PRO A 59 -5.60 -11.84 -0.52
C PRO A 59 -5.48 -10.35 -0.90
N TRP A 60 -5.33 -9.46 0.09
CA TRP A 60 -5.21 -8.01 -0.12
C TRP A 60 -3.90 -7.64 -0.85
N ALA A 61 -2.82 -8.37 -0.60
CA ALA A 61 -1.54 -8.15 -1.27
C ALA A 61 -1.63 -8.50 -2.76
N ARG A 62 -2.45 -9.51 -3.08
CA ARG A 62 -2.72 -9.89 -4.47
C ARG A 62 -3.48 -8.83 -5.24
N GLU A 63 -4.50 -8.25 -4.62
CA GLU A 63 -5.23 -7.11 -5.19
C GLU A 63 -4.28 -5.93 -5.43
N TRP A 64 -3.42 -5.61 -4.45
CA TRP A 64 -2.51 -4.47 -4.53
C TRP A 64 -1.43 -4.62 -5.62
N VAL A 65 -0.79 -5.79 -5.73
CA VAL A 65 0.20 -6.05 -6.79
C VAL A 65 -0.46 -6.07 -8.17
N THR A 66 -1.68 -6.63 -8.29
CA THR A 66 -2.44 -6.63 -9.55
C THR A 66 -2.81 -5.20 -9.97
N ALA A 67 -3.20 -4.36 -9.02
CA ALA A 67 -3.47 -2.95 -9.22
C ALA A 67 -2.23 -2.17 -9.68
N ALA A 68 -1.11 -2.35 -8.98
CA ALA A 68 0.16 -1.70 -9.31
C ALA A 68 0.68 -2.11 -10.70
N ALA A 69 0.53 -3.40 -11.06
CA ALA A 69 0.90 -3.90 -12.37
C ALA A 69 0.08 -3.27 -13.51
N LYS A 70 -1.22 -3.03 -13.29
CA LYS A 70 -2.09 -2.32 -14.26
C LYS A 70 -1.69 -0.86 -14.47
N GLN A 71 -1.11 -0.20 -13.47
CA GLN A 71 -0.62 1.17 -13.59
C GLN A 71 0.67 1.31 -14.40
N SER A 72 1.54 0.29 -14.38
CA SER A 72 2.82 0.32 -15.11
C SER A 72 2.69 -0.06 -16.60
N GLY A 73 1.49 -0.45 -17.05
CA GLY A 73 1.21 -0.90 -18.40
C GLY A 73 0.54 0.13 -19.31
N ALA A 74 0.69 1.43 -19.02
CA ALA A 74 0.16 2.54 -19.83
C ALA A 74 1.28 3.32 -20.54
#